data_AF-A0A060CS32-F1
#
_entry.id   AF-A0A060CS32-F1
#
_cell.length_a   1.000
_cell.length_b   1.000
_cell.length_c   1.000
_cell.angle_alpha   90.00
_cell.angle_beta   90.00
_cell.angle_gamma   90.00
#
_symmetry.space_group_name_H-M   'P 1'
#
loop_
_entity.id
_entity.type
_entity.pdbx_description
1 polymer ?
#
loop_
_entity_poly.entity_id
_entity_poly.type
_entity_poly.pdbx_seq_one_letter_code
_entity_poly.pdbx_strand_id
1 'polypeptide(L)'
;PGSRSTARVTPSAFGPCRSGPCSGAPAGWDLEAAWLDAQGPHLPDLEPEVRALATRVDVVVFVTYLYWTTAVGLPAVARRVPTLFHPTAHDEPTLSLRRLAVPFRLAGAFGFLTEEEEQLVRSRLGVIAPGDVIGLGHDPTPVGTAEVAAVRER
;
A
#
# COMPACT_ATOMS: atom_id res chain seq x y z
N PRO A 1 24.60 24.34 0.44
CA PRO A 1 23.94 24.40 -0.90
C PRO A 1 22.87 23.30 -1.03
N GLY A 2 21.61 23.70 -1.01
CA GLY A 2 20.45 22.79 -1.06
C GLY A 2 19.30 23.35 -0.25
N SER A 3 18.69 24.43 -0.71
CA SER A 3 17.48 24.99 -0.10
C SER A 3 16.34 23.98 -0.28
N ARG A 4 15.92 23.33 0.81
CA ARG A 4 14.66 22.57 0.80
C ARG A 4 13.52 23.60 0.73
N SER A 5 12.90 23.70 -0.43
CA SER A 5 11.62 24.38 -0.57
C SER A 5 10.58 23.54 0.16
N THR A 6 10.26 23.89 1.39
CA THR A 6 9.04 23.41 2.04
C THR A 6 7.88 24.15 1.40
N ALA A 7 7.42 23.68 0.23
CA ALA A 7 6.16 24.13 -0.32
C ALA A 7 5.07 23.73 0.68
N ARG A 8 4.61 24.72 1.45
CA ARG A 8 3.50 24.57 2.37
C ARG A 8 2.28 24.27 1.50
N VAL A 9 1.83 23.01 1.49
CA VAL A 9 0.60 22.63 0.81
C VAL A 9 -0.53 23.36 1.53
N THR A 10 -1.05 24.43 0.91
CA THR A 10 -2.20 25.15 1.44
C THR A 10 -3.47 24.34 1.15
N PRO A 11 -4.52 24.45 1.97
CA PRO A 11 -5.79 23.79 1.70
C PRO A 11 -6.38 24.12 0.31
N SER A 12 -6.00 25.28 -0.27
CA SER A 12 -6.37 25.69 -1.63
C SER A 12 -5.65 24.95 -2.75
N ALA A 13 -4.61 24.17 -2.44
CA ALA A 13 -3.90 23.33 -3.41
C ALA A 13 -4.76 22.14 -3.84
N PHE A 14 -5.65 21.70 -2.95
CA PHE A 14 -6.74 20.80 -3.29
C PHE A 14 -7.91 21.69 -3.72
N GLY A 15 -8.38 21.54 -4.95
CA GLY A 15 -9.58 22.23 -5.42
C GLY A 15 -10.80 21.94 -4.53
N PRO A 16 -11.97 22.56 -4.80
CA PRO A 16 -13.16 22.30 -4.01
C PRO A 16 -13.42 20.79 -3.90
N CYS A 17 -13.72 20.33 -2.68
CA CYS A 17 -14.04 18.93 -2.41
C CYS A 17 -15.26 18.56 -3.27
N ARG A 18 -15.02 17.86 -4.38
CA ARG A 18 -16.09 17.46 -5.28
C ARG A 18 -16.83 16.31 -4.60
N SER A 19 -18.01 16.60 -4.08
CA SER A 19 -18.91 15.62 -3.44
C SER A 19 -19.58 14.66 -4.42
N GLY A 20 -19.09 14.57 -5.66
CA GLY A 20 -19.60 13.65 -6.67
C GLY A 20 -18.91 12.28 -6.59
N PRO A 21 -19.51 11.22 -7.13
CA PRO A 21 -18.81 9.95 -7.29
C PRO A 21 -17.49 10.19 -8.02
N CYS A 22 -16.42 9.51 -7.57
CA CYS A 22 -15.14 9.45 -8.27
C CYS A 22 -15.28 8.63 -9.56
N SER A 23 -16.19 9.04 -10.46
CA SER A 23 -16.57 8.37 -11.70
C SER A 23 -16.10 9.13 -12.95
N GLY A 24 -15.15 10.06 -12.79
CA GLY A 24 -14.46 10.70 -13.91
C GLY A 24 -13.59 9.71 -14.68
N ALA A 25 -13.17 10.12 -15.88
CA ALA A 25 -12.13 9.41 -16.62
C ALA A 25 -10.92 9.13 -15.71
N PRO A 26 -10.27 7.95 -15.82
CA PRO A 26 -9.14 7.62 -14.97
C PRO A 26 -8.11 8.74 -15.00
N ALA A 27 -7.56 9.07 -13.84
CA ALA A 27 -6.56 10.10 -13.71
C ALA A 27 -5.40 9.84 -14.69
N GLY A 28 -4.85 10.92 -15.26
CA GLY A 28 -3.65 10.82 -16.07
C GLY A 28 -2.50 10.25 -15.23
N TRP A 29 -1.60 9.50 -15.87
CA TRP A 29 -0.48 8.84 -15.20
C TRP A 29 0.39 9.79 -14.35
N ASP A 30 0.58 11.02 -14.83
CA ASP A 30 1.33 12.06 -14.12
C ASP A 30 0.57 12.64 -12.93
N LEU A 31 -0.77 12.72 -13.04
CA LEU A 31 -1.62 13.12 -11.92
C LEU A 31 -1.63 12.05 -10.82
N GLU A 32 -1.68 10.77 -11.20
CA GLU A 32 -1.52 9.67 -10.24
C GLU A 32 -0.13 9.70 -9.56
N ALA A 33 0.92 10.10 -10.29
CA ALA A 33 2.26 10.26 -9.75
C ALA A 33 2.30 11.37 -8.70
N ALA A 34 1.81 12.55 -9.07
CA ALA A 34 1.77 13.71 -8.17
C ALA A 34 0.88 13.45 -6.95
N TRP A 35 -0.20 12.68 -7.11
CA TRP A 35 -1.02 12.24 -6.00
C TRP A 35 -0.24 11.30 -5.06
N LEU A 36 0.49 10.32 -5.61
CA LEU A 36 1.29 9.38 -4.82
C LEU A 36 2.41 10.11 -4.06
N ASP A 37 3.06 11.08 -4.70
CA ASP A 37 4.04 11.98 -4.06
C ASP A 37 3.42 12.76 -2.89
N ALA A 38 2.19 13.26 -3.08
CA ALA A 38 1.48 14.05 -2.09
C ALA A 38 0.91 13.21 -0.92
N GLN A 39 0.48 11.97 -1.16
CA GLN A 39 0.06 11.05 -0.10
C GLN A 39 1.22 10.72 0.84
N GLY A 40 2.41 10.56 0.25
CA GLY A 40 3.62 10.20 0.96
C GLY A 40 3.55 8.81 1.61
N PRO A 41 4.56 8.45 2.43
CA PRO A 41 5.83 9.16 2.58
C PRO A 41 6.62 9.16 1.26
N HIS A 42 6.99 10.35 0.74
CA HIS A 42 7.79 10.45 -0.48
C HIS A 42 9.26 10.17 -0.15
N LEU A 43 9.78 9.05 -0.65
CA LEU A 43 11.12 8.55 -0.39
C LEU A 43 11.85 8.33 -1.74
N PRO A 44 12.47 9.38 -2.31
CA PRO A 44 13.09 9.30 -3.64
C PRO A 44 14.29 8.33 -3.67
N ASP A 45 15.01 8.20 -2.56
CA ASP A 45 16.16 7.31 -2.45
C ASP A 45 15.78 5.86 -2.13
N LEU A 46 14.49 5.55 -1.96
CA LEU A 46 14.07 4.19 -1.58
C LEU A 46 14.43 3.14 -2.64
N GLU A 47 14.26 3.47 -3.92
CA GLU A 47 14.52 2.53 -5.01
C GLU A 47 15.98 2.00 -5.01
N PRO A 48 17.02 2.85 -5.02
CA PRO A 48 18.40 2.36 -4.98
C PRO A 48 18.71 1.61 -3.69
N GLU A 49 18.19 2.06 -2.54
CA GLU A 49 18.39 1.41 -1.24
C GLU A 49 17.77 0.00 -1.20
N VAL A 50 16.52 -0.16 -1.65
CA VAL A 50 15.85 -1.47 -1.64
C VAL A 50 16.47 -2.43 -2.67
N ARG A 51 16.97 -1.91 -3.80
CA ARG A 51 17.72 -2.70 -4.78
C ARG A 51 19.02 -3.23 -4.18
N ALA A 52 19.75 -2.41 -3.44
CA ALA A 52 20.97 -2.85 -2.76
C ALA A 52 20.64 -3.88 -1.66
N LEU A 53 19.59 -3.63 -0.86
CA LEU A 53 19.11 -4.55 0.17
C LEU A 53 18.73 -5.91 -0.40
N ALA A 54 18.05 -5.95 -1.55
CA ALA A 54 17.60 -7.18 -2.20
C ALA A 54 18.74 -8.15 -2.56
N THR A 55 20.00 -7.69 -2.60
CA THR A 55 21.17 -8.57 -2.81
C THR A 55 21.66 -9.25 -1.54
N ARG A 56 21.09 -8.91 -0.39
CA ARG A 56 21.56 -9.31 0.95
C ARG A 56 20.51 -10.04 1.78
N VAL A 57 19.32 -10.23 1.24
CA VAL A 57 18.18 -10.87 1.91
C VAL A 57 17.55 -11.89 0.98
N ASP A 58 16.92 -12.91 1.56
CA ASP A 58 16.27 -13.98 0.79
C ASP A 58 14.86 -13.60 0.33
N VAL A 59 14.20 -12.70 1.06
CA VAL A 59 12.82 -12.25 0.81
C VAL A 59 12.69 -10.77 1.18
N VAL A 60 11.92 -10.01 0.41
CA VAL A 60 11.49 -8.65 0.77
C VAL A 60 9.98 -8.63 0.97
N VAL A 61 9.55 -8.11 2.12
CA VAL A 61 8.12 -7.99 2.47
C VAL A 61 7.67 -6.55 2.27
N PHE A 62 6.57 -6.37 1.52
CA PHE A 62 5.90 -5.09 1.37
C PHE A 62 4.55 -5.14 2.07
N VAL A 63 4.19 -4.03 2.73
CA VAL A 63 2.93 -3.89 3.45
C VAL A 63 2.25 -2.60 3.00
N THR A 64 0.96 -2.69 2.79
CA THR A 64 0.07 -1.61 2.34
C THR A 64 0.35 -1.13 0.92
N TYR A 65 -0.67 -1.24 0.07
CA TYR A 65 -0.58 -0.93 -1.36
C TYR A 65 -0.56 0.57 -1.67
N LEU A 66 -1.13 1.38 -0.78
CA LEU A 66 -1.49 2.78 -1.05
C LEU A 66 -0.27 3.73 -1.11
N TYR A 67 0.85 3.35 -0.52
CA TYR A 67 1.98 4.24 -0.28
C TYR A 67 3.08 4.13 -1.33
N TRP A 68 3.82 5.24 -1.48
CA TRP A 68 5.00 5.38 -2.36
C TRP A 68 5.99 4.23 -2.17
N THR A 69 6.18 3.79 -0.93
CA THR A 69 7.10 2.71 -0.56
C THR A 69 6.84 1.41 -1.32
N THR A 70 5.59 0.98 -1.38
CA THR A 70 5.19 -0.24 -2.09
C THR A 70 5.06 0.02 -3.59
N ALA A 71 4.47 1.16 -3.96
CA ALA A 71 4.23 1.55 -5.34
C ALA A 71 5.53 1.65 -6.16
N VAL A 72 6.64 2.04 -5.54
CA VAL A 72 7.96 2.16 -6.18
C VAL A 72 8.92 1.04 -5.77
N GLY A 73 8.95 0.67 -4.49
CA GLY A 73 9.90 -0.29 -3.97
C GLY A 73 9.69 -1.71 -4.48
N LEU A 74 8.43 -2.18 -4.58
CA LEU A 74 8.15 -3.54 -5.05
C LEU A 74 8.54 -3.70 -6.52
N PRO A 75 8.12 -2.83 -7.46
CA PRO A 75 8.58 -2.91 -8.85
C PRO A 75 10.10 -2.86 -9.01
N ALA A 76 10.80 -2.14 -8.13
CA ALA A 76 12.26 -2.06 -8.19
C ALA A 76 12.95 -3.41 -7.96
N VAL A 77 12.43 -4.24 -7.07
CA VAL A 77 13.04 -5.54 -6.70
C VAL A 77 12.32 -6.75 -7.31
N ALA A 78 11.20 -6.53 -7.99
CA ALA A 78 10.48 -7.57 -8.69
C ALA A 78 11.41 -8.40 -9.58
N ARG A 79 11.28 -9.73 -9.49
CA ARG A 79 12.09 -10.74 -10.20
C ARG A 79 13.59 -10.77 -9.85
N ARG A 80 14.06 -9.97 -8.89
CA ARG A 80 15.45 -10.00 -8.39
C ARG A 80 15.57 -10.81 -7.10
N VAL A 81 14.58 -10.67 -6.23
CA VAL A 81 14.44 -11.38 -4.96
C VAL A 81 12.97 -11.81 -4.83
N PRO A 82 12.66 -12.94 -4.17
CA PRO A 82 11.31 -13.24 -3.76
C PRO A 82 10.66 -12.08 -3.00
N THR A 83 9.41 -11.75 -3.36
CA THR A 83 8.63 -10.71 -2.69
C THR A 83 7.35 -11.28 -2.10
N LEU A 84 7.08 -10.92 -0.85
CA LEU A 84 5.80 -11.18 -0.19
C LEU A 84 5.07 -9.85 -0.02
N PHE A 85 3.83 -9.78 -0.48
CA PHE A 85 3.05 -8.54 -0.45
C PHE A 85 1.80 -8.69 0.41
N HIS A 86 1.71 -7.89 1.47
CA HIS A 86 0.50 -7.65 2.25
C HIS A 86 -0.20 -6.39 1.75
N PRO A 87 -1.23 -6.48 0.91
CA PRO A 87 -1.76 -5.30 0.24
C PRO A 87 -2.55 -4.38 1.16
N THR A 88 -3.20 -4.91 2.20
CA THR A 88 -4.18 -4.20 3.03
C THR A 88 -5.25 -3.49 2.17
N ALA A 89 -5.68 -4.14 1.10
CA ALA A 89 -6.61 -3.61 0.12
C ALA A 89 -8.06 -3.67 0.63
N HIS A 90 -8.85 -2.66 0.26
CA HIS A 90 -10.28 -2.60 0.51
C HIS A 90 -10.95 -1.90 -0.68
N ASP A 91 -12.28 -1.95 -0.75
CA ASP A 91 -13.03 -1.40 -1.87
C ASP A 91 -13.06 0.14 -1.81
N GLU A 92 -12.10 0.76 -2.47
CA GLU A 92 -11.95 2.21 -2.53
C GLU A 92 -11.50 2.69 -3.94
N PRO A 93 -11.78 3.96 -4.31
CA PRO A 93 -11.45 4.48 -5.64
C PRO A 93 -9.96 4.38 -6.00
N THR A 94 -9.07 4.50 -5.01
CA THR A 94 -7.61 4.44 -5.17
C THR A 94 -7.12 3.09 -5.69
N LEU A 95 -7.83 1.99 -5.39
CA LEU A 95 -7.51 0.66 -5.92
C LEU A 95 -7.65 0.58 -7.45
N SER A 96 -8.35 1.53 -8.06
CA SER A 96 -8.48 1.64 -9.52
C SER A 96 -7.37 2.47 -10.18
N LEU A 97 -6.45 3.07 -9.41
CA LEU A 97 -5.32 3.84 -9.96
C LEU A 97 -4.31 2.92 -10.63
N ARG A 98 -3.90 3.28 -11.84
CA ARG A 98 -3.05 2.42 -12.68
C ARG A 98 -1.67 2.19 -12.05
N ARG A 99 -1.09 3.22 -11.44
CA ARG A 99 0.20 3.11 -10.73
C ARG A 99 0.12 2.15 -9.54
N LEU A 100 -0.96 2.21 -8.77
CA LEU A 100 -1.15 1.36 -7.60
C LEU A 100 -1.45 -0.10 -7.97
N ALA A 101 -1.92 -0.37 -9.18
CA ALA A 101 -2.09 -1.73 -9.68
C ALA A 101 -0.76 -2.43 -10.07
N VAL A 102 0.34 -1.68 -10.27
CA VAL A 102 1.62 -2.25 -10.72
C VAL A 102 2.22 -3.21 -9.70
N PRO A 103 2.32 -2.89 -8.38
CA PRO A 103 2.87 -3.80 -7.38
C PRO A 103 2.13 -5.14 -7.32
N PHE A 104 0.80 -5.13 -7.41
CA PHE A 104 -0.02 -6.36 -7.40
C PHE A 104 0.34 -7.31 -8.54
N ARG A 105 0.66 -6.78 -9.74
CA ARG A 105 1.03 -7.61 -10.89
C ARG A 105 2.46 -8.16 -10.81
N LEU A 106 3.30 -7.55 -9.97
CA LEU A 106 4.73 -7.86 -9.87
C LEU A 106 5.08 -8.64 -8.59
N ALA A 107 4.17 -8.71 -7.63
CA ALA A 107 4.37 -9.45 -6.38
C ALA A 107 4.60 -10.95 -6.67
N GLY A 108 5.56 -11.55 -5.96
CA GLY A 108 5.86 -12.98 -6.05
C GLY A 108 4.85 -13.85 -5.31
N ALA A 109 4.40 -13.40 -4.15
CA ALA A 109 3.35 -14.01 -3.36
C ALA A 109 2.57 -12.96 -2.55
N PHE A 110 1.39 -13.33 -2.07
CA PHE A 110 0.54 -12.49 -1.24
C PHE A 110 0.33 -13.05 0.17
N GLY A 111 0.25 -12.16 1.15
CA GLY A 111 -0.27 -12.44 2.48
C GLY A 111 -1.50 -11.57 2.72
N PHE A 112 -2.69 -12.16 2.70
CA PHE A 112 -3.93 -11.42 2.90
C PHE A 112 -4.30 -11.35 4.38
N LEU A 113 -4.97 -10.26 4.77
CA LEU A 113 -5.50 -10.07 6.11
C LEU A 113 -6.82 -10.82 6.30
N THR A 114 -7.65 -10.89 5.26
CA THR A 114 -8.94 -11.58 5.28
C THR A 114 -9.24 -12.24 3.93
N GLU A 115 -10.22 -13.15 3.91
CA GLU A 115 -10.71 -13.78 2.68
C GLU A 115 -11.36 -12.74 1.74
N GLU A 116 -12.02 -11.72 2.29
CA GLU A 116 -12.64 -10.64 1.51
C GLU A 116 -11.60 -9.79 0.79
N GLU A 117 -10.47 -9.50 1.43
CA GLU A 117 -9.35 -8.81 0.78
C GLU A 117 -8.81 -9.65 -0.39
N GLU A 118 -8.58 -10.94 -0.17
CA GLU A 118 -8.11 -11.83 -1.23
C GLU A 118 -9.07 -11.84 -2.43
N GLN A 119 -10.36 -12.02 -2.16
CA GLN A 119 -11.40 -12.03 -3.19
C GLN A 119 -11.46 -10.70 -3.96
N LEU A 120 -11.39 -9.58 -3.25
CA LEU A 120 -11.35 -8.24 -3.85
C LEU A 120 -10.15 -8.10 -4.78
N VAL A 121 -8.94 -8.42 -4.30
CA VAL A 121 -7.70 -8.26 -5.06
C VAL A 121 -7.71 -9.15 -6.31
N ARG A 122 -8.11 -10.43 -6.16
CA ARG A 122 -8.16 -11.37 -7.28
C ARG A 122 -9.20 -10.96 -8.31
N SER A 123 -10.41 -10.58 -7.88
CA SER A 123 -11.50 -10.20 -8.79
C SER A 123 -11.25 -8.86 -9.49
N ARG A 124 -10.73 -7.86 -8.77
CA ARG A 124 -10.55 -6.50 -9.30
C ARG A 124 -9.31 -6.35 -10.17
N LEU A 125 -8.21 -7.01 -9.80
CA LEU A 125 -6.90 -6.83 -10.43
C LEU A 125 -6.46 -8.03 -11.27
N GLY A 126 -7.16 -9.17 -11.19
CA GLY A 126 -6.89 -10.36 -11.99
C GLY A 126 -5.55 -11.03 -11.65
N VAL A 127 -5.10 -10.93 -10.40
CA VAL A 127 -3.82 -11.50 -9.97
C VAL A 127 -3.92 -13.00 -9.72
N ILE A 128 -2.94 -13.74 -10.24
CA ILE A 128 -2.86 -15.20 -10.15
C ILE A 128 -1.67 -15.69 -9.30
N ALA A 129 -0.87 -14.78 -8.75
CA ALA A 129 0.25 -15.17 -7.91
C ALA A 129 -0.26 -15.93 -6.66
N PRO A 130 0.55 -16.85 -6.10
CA PRO A 130 0.18 -17.59 -4.90
C PRO A 130 -0.05 -16.64 -3.72
N GLY A 131 -0.94 -17.02 -2.82
CA GLY A 131 -1.19 -16.27 -1.59
C GLY A 131 -2.09 -17.04 -0.65
N ASP A 132 -2.12 -16.60 0.61
CA ASP A 132 -2.92 -17.19 1.68
C ASP A 132 -3.40 -16.10 2.65
N VAL A 133 -4.46 -16.39 3.41
CA VAL A 133 -4.99 -15.52 4.45
C VAL A 133 -4.28 -15.82 5.77
N ILE A 134 -3.39 -14.92 6.16
CA ILE A 134 -2.56 -15.08 7.37
C ILE A 134 -2.92 -14.10 8.49
N GLY A 135 -3.68 -13.04 8.19
CA GLY A 135 -4.11 -12.06 9.19
C GLY A 135 -2.96 -11.20 9.75
N LEU A 136 -3.23 -10.54 10.89
CA LEU A 136 -2.22 -9.87 11.71
C LEU A 136 -2.21 -10.56 13.09
N GLY A 137 -1.15 -11.32 13.35
CA GLY A 137 -0.94 -11.92 14.66
C GLY A 137 -0.80 -10.83 15.73
N HIS A 138 -1.39 -11.07 16.90
CA HIS A 138 -1.13 -10.28 18.10
C HIS A 138 -0.56 -11.20 19.17
N ASP A 139 0.38 -10.69 19.96
CA ASP A 139 0.84 -11.42 21.13
C ASP A 139 -0.31 -11.49 22.13
N PRO A 140 -0.62 -12.67 22.68
CA PRO A 140 -1.64 -12.78 23.70
C PRO A 140 -1.16 -12.05 24.95
N THR A 141 -1.65 -10.83 25.17
CA THR A 141 -1.60 -10.23 26.50
C THR A 141 -2.43 -11.12 27.42
N PRO A 142 -1.92 -11.59 28.57
CA PRO A 142 -2.74 -12.31 29.52
C PRO A 142 -3.75 -11.32 30.12
N VAL A 143 -4.92 -11.19 29.47
CA VAL A 143 -6.01 -10.36 29.96
C VAL A 143 -6.62 -11.09 31.15
N GLY A 144 -6.42 -10.55 32.36
CA GLY A 144 -7.23 -10.96 33.50
C GLY A 144 -8.70 -10.70 33.16
N THR A 145 -9.60 -11.65 33.42
CA THR A 145 -11.02 -11.59 33.08
C THR A 145 -11.74 -10.29 33.49
N ALA A 146 -11.18 -9.53 34.44
CA ALA A 146 -11.65 -8.22 34.87
C ALA A 146 -11.60 -7.11 33.79
N GLU A 147 -10.64 -7.14 32.86
CA GLU A 147 -10.51 -6.07 31.84
C GLU A 147 -11.52 -6.20 30.70
N VAL A 148 -11.92 -7.42 30.32
CA VAL A 148 -12.90 -7.65 29.24
C VAL A 148 -14.30 -7.19 29.66
N ALA A 149 -14.65 -7.31 30.95
CA ALA A 149 -15.92 -6.84 31.48
C ALA A 149 -16.04 -5.30 31.41
N ALA A 150 -14.95 -4.58 31.67
CA ALA A 150 -14.92 -3.12 31.67
C ALA A 150 -15.10 -2.48 30.28
N VAL A 151 -14.81 -3.21 29.20
CA VAL A 151 -15.05 -2.76 27.82
C VAL A 151 -16.50 -2.96 27.39
N ARG A 152 -17.18 -3.98 27.91
CA ARG A 152 -18.60 -4.26 27.62
C ARG A 152 -19.58 -3.35 28.34
N GLU A 153 -19.13 -2.67 29.39
CA GLU A 153 -19.95 -1.76 30.21
C GLU A 153 -19.79 -0.26 29.81
N ARG A 154 -19.06 0.03 28.74
CA ARG A 154 -18.97 1.39 28.14
C ARG A 154 -19.74 1.44 26.82
#